data_AF-A0A2S6IKL6-F1
#
_entry.id   AF-A0A2S6IKL6-F1
#
_cell.length_a   1.000
_cell.length_b   1.000
_cell.length_c   1.000
_cell.angle_alpha   90.00
_cell.angle_beta   90.00
_cell.angle_gamma   90.00
#
_symmetry.space_group_name_H-M   'P 1'
#
loop_
_entity.id
_entity.type
_entity.pdbx_description
1 polymer ?
#
loop_
_entity_poly.entity_id
_entity_poly.type
_entity_poly.pdbx_seq_one_letter_code
_entity_poly.pdbx_strand_id
1 'polypeptide(L)'
;MSDKQIRKEEEKYLMTELNVDKEKLKALKKKLAKLEPRSERGVETLFRLLSKNQYTLNSMIDKKSNILISINALILSLILGTVMGQLKNDPHLIYPVIMMLLTNLASITFAIFATRPELVHGNEKSRNLMFYGNFQNMEEEDYVNEITSLMNEGDELYKTIAKDTFHLGKTMNHKFKLLRHSFHVFLVGIILSVIAFVACHVLFGGLL
;
A
#
# COMPACT_ATOMS: atom_id res chain seq x y z
N MET A 1 34.23 48.28 14.76
CA MET A 1 33.06 48.90 14.10
C MET A 1 31.84 48.73 14.99
N SER A 2 30.97 49.74 15.07
CA SER A 2 29.70 49.60 15.80
C SER A 2 28.78 48.65 15.03
N ASP A 3 28.07 47.77 15.74
CA ASP A 3 27.07 46.82 15.22
C ASP A 3 26.03 47.45 14.27
N LYS A 4 25.79 48.76 14.42
CA LYS A 4 24.91 49.56 13.56
C LYS A 4 25.54 49.93 12.21
N GLN A 5 26.87 50.03 12.14
CA GLN A 5 27.61 50.32 10.92
C GLN A 5 27.68 49.07 10.03
N ILE A 6 27.92 47.90 10.62
CA ILE A 6 27.99 46.60 9.92
C ILE A 6 26.67 46.31 9.18
N ARG A 7 25.52 46.41 9.87
CA ARG A 7 24.19 46.22 9.24
C ARG A 7 23.91 47.19 8.10
N LYS A 8 24.47 48.40 8.16
CA LYS A 8 24.27 49.45 7.15
C LYS A 8 25.13 49.17 5.90
N GLU A 9 26.30 48.60 6.08
CA GLU A 9 27.17 48.12 4.99
C GLU A 9 26.59 46.86 4.34
N GLU A 10 26.09 45.90 5.12
CA GLU A 10 25.39 44.71 4.60
C GLU A 10 24.15 45.08 3.78
N GLU A 11 23.32 46.02 4.25
CA GLU A 11 22.18 46.50 3.47
C GLU A 11 22.62 47.16 2.16
N LYS A 12 23.72 47.91 2.18
CA LYS A 12 24.25 48.58 0.99
C LYS A 12 24.81 47.58 -0.03
N TYR A 13 25.50 46.56 0.46
CA TYR A 13 25.98 45.44 -0.35
C TYR A 13 24.80 44.69 -0.99
N LEU A 14 23.79 44.30 -0.20
CA LEU A 14 22.61 43.57 -0.69
C LEU A 14 21.79 44.39 -1.71
N MET A 15 21.65 45.70 -1.53
CA MET A 15 20.97 46.57 -2.51
C MET A 15 21.72 46.61 -3.85
N THR A 16 23.05 46.57 -3.81
CA THR A 16 23.92 46.65 -5.00
C THR A 16 23.93 45.31 -5.74
N GLU A 17 24.09 44.21 -5.02
CA GLU A 17 24.15 42.85 -5.58
C GLU A 17 22.81 42.42 -6.20
N LEU A 18 21.70 42.66 -5.49
CA LEU A 18 20.36 42.27 -5.93
C LEU A 18 19.72 43.32 -6.86
N ASN A 19 20.39 44.45 -7.10
CA ASN A 19 19.90 45.58 -7.90
C ASN A 19 18.47 46.03 -7.50
N VAL A 20 18.23 46.20 -6.19
CA VAL A 20 16.92 46.53 -5.61
C VAL A 20 16.98 47.73 -4.68
N ASP A 21 15.95 48.57 -4.76
CA ASP A 21 15.79 49.72 -3.87
C ASP A 21 15.56 49.31 -2.41
N LYS A 22 15.85 50.23 -1.49
CA LYS A 22 15.70 50.04 -0.04
C LYS A 22 14.30 49.59 0.39
N GLU A 23 13.25 50.05 -0.29
CA GLU A 23 11.88 49.63 -0.04
C GLU A 23 11.62 48.18 -0.47
N LYS A 24 12.10 47.79 -1.65
CA LYS A 24 12.02 46.41 -2.15
C LYS A 24 12.84 45.46 -1.26
N LEU A 25 14.02 45.86 -0.81
CA LEU A 25 14.84 45.08 0.12
C LEU A 25 14.11 44.86 1.46
N LYS A 26 13.45 45.88 2.02
CA LYS A 26 12.62 45.73 3.22
C LYS A 26 11.42 44.81 3.00
N ALA A 27 10.77 44.90 1.84
CA ALA A 27 9.65 44.02 1.48
C ALA A 27 10.11 42.56 1.32
N LEU A 28 11.26 42.32 0.69
CA LEU A 28 11.92 41.01 0.56
C LEU A 28 12.28 40.43 1.93
N LYS A 29 12.97 41.19 2.79
CA LYS A 29 13.27 40.77 4.16
C LYS A 29 12.02 40.42 4.96
N LYS A 30 10.93 41.21 4.83
CA LYS A 30 9.65 40.95 5.50
C LYS A 30 8.92 39.73 4.92
N LYS A 31 9.05 39.45 3.63
CA LYS A 31 8.53 38.23 3.00
C LYS A 31 9.33 37.01 3.46
N LEU A 32 10.67 37.08 3.43
CA LEU A 32 11.55 36.01 3.90
C LEU A 32 11.33 35.68 5.38
N ALA A 33 11.18 36.70 6.23
CA ALA A 33 10.93 36.51 7.66
C ALA A 33 9.52 35.96 7.97
N LYS A 34 8.59 36.05 7.02
CA LYS A 34 7.24 35.46 7.11
C LYS A 34 7.15 34.07 6.50
N LEU A 35 8.11 33.68 5.64
CA LEU A 35 8.27 32.30 5.25
C LEU A 35 8.86 31.56 6.45
N GLU A 36 8.05 30.73 7.11
CA GLU A 36 8.62 29.73 8.00
C GLU A 36 9.60 28.87 7.19
N PRO A 37 10.84 28.67 7.66
CA PRO A 37 11.77 27.79 6.98
C PRO A 37 11.15 26.39 6.97
N ARG A 38 10.71 25.95 5.78
CA ARG A 38 10.28 24.57 5.56
C ARG A 38 11.46 23.69 5.96
N SER A 39 11.28 22.86 6.98
CA SER A 39 12.31 21.91 7.37
C SER A 39 12.44 20.85 6.29
N GLU A 40 13.43 20.99 5.40
CA GLU A 40 13.75 19.98 4.37
C GLU A 40 13.95 18.61 5.01
N ARG A 41 14.58 18.56 6.19
CA ARG A 41 14.74 17.35 7.00
C ARG A 41 13.40 16.77 7.46
N GLY A 42 12.43 17.62 7.80
CA GLY A 42 11.07 17.19 8.15
C GLY A 42 10.34 16.57 6.97
N VAL A 43 10.50 17.16 5.77
CA VAL A 43 9.93 16.63 4.52
C VAL A 43 10.55 15.28 4.15
N GLU A 44 11.88 15.17 4.23
CA GLU A 44 12.60 13.92 3.99
C GLU A 44 12.18 12.83 4.98
N THR A 45 12.08 13.17 6.27
CA THR A 45 11.65 12.25 7.33
C THR A 45 10.22 11.77 7.08
N LEU A 46 9.32 12.67 6.69
CA LEU A 46 7.94 12.33 6.35
C LEU A 46 7.88 11.30 5.21
N PHE A 47 8.57 11.56 4.10
CA PHE A 47 8.57 10.62 2.96
C PHE A 47 9.21 9.28 3.32
N ARG A 48 10.30 9.29 4.10
CA ARG A 48 10.91 8.05 4.61
C ARG A 48 9.94 7.24 5.46
N LEU A 49 9.18 7.90 6.34
CA LEU A 49 8.17 7.25 7.18
C LEU A 49 7.01 6.70 6.35
N LEU A 50 6.54 7.45 5.35
CA LEU A 50 5.48 7.03 4.44
C LEU A 50 5.88 5.77 3.66
N SER A 51 7.06 5.76 3.03
CA SER A 51 7.56 4.60 2.30
C SER A 51 7.73 3.37 3.20
N LYS A 52 8.29 3.56 4.40
CA LYS A 52 8.41 2.47 5.40
C LYS A 52 7.06 1.93 5.83
N ASN A 53 6.09 2.80 6.10
CA ASN A 53 4.75 2.39 6.49
C ASN A 53 4.06 1.60 5.36
N GLN A 54 4.17 2.07 4.12
CA GLN A 54 3.60 1.41 2.95
C GLN A 54 4.19 0.01 2.74
N TYR A 55 5.51 -0.12 2.81
CA TYR A 55 6.19 -1.42 2.74
C TYR A 55 5.72 -2.35 3.87
N THR A 56 5.62 -1.82 5.10
CA THR A 56 5.16 -2.59 6.27
C THR A 56 3.73 -3.09 6.09
N LEU A 57 2.83 -2.24 5.60
CA LEU A 57 1.44 -2.62 5.34
C LEU A 57 1.34 -3.68 4.24
N ASN A 58 2.09 -3.54 3.14
CA ASN A 58 2.13 -4.56 2.10
C ASN A 58 2.65 -5.90 2.65
N SER A 59 3.75 -5.88 3.40
CA SER A 59 4.28 -7.08 4.08
C SER A 59 3.27 -7.71 5.05
N MET A 60 2.46 -6.89 5.72
CA MET A 60 1.40 -7.39 6.60
C MET A 60 0.30 -8.13 5.83
N ILE A 61 -0.08 -7.63 4.65
CA ILE A 61 -1.06 -8.29 3.77
C ILE A 61 -0.52 -9.64 3.32
N ASP A 62 0.73 -9.70 2.87
CA ASP A 62 1.36 -10.95 2.43
C ASP A 62 1.42 -11.97 3.56
N LYS A 63 1.84 -11.54 4.76
CA LYS A 63 1.85 -12.38 5.97
C LYS A 63 0.46 -12.92 6.31
N LYS A 64 -0.57 -12.06 6.34
CA LYS A 64 -1.95 -12.49 6.66
C LYS A 64 -2.52 -13.44 5.62
N SER A 65 -2.22 -13.19 4.34
CA SER A 65 -2.66 -14.06 3.24
C SER A 65 -1.99 -15.42 3.32
N ASN A 66 -0.67 -15.47 3.57
CA ASN A 66 0.06 -16.73 3.74
C ASN A 66 -0.46 -17.55 4.92
N ILE A 67 -0.74 -16.91 6.07
CA ILE A 67 -1.35 -17.58 7.22
C ILE A 67 -2.71 -18.18 6.85
N LEU A 68 -3.56 -17.42 6.15
CA LEU A 68 -4.89 -17.88 5.75
C LEU A 68 -4.82 -19.06 4.76
N ILE A 69 -3.92 -18.99 3.77
CA ILE A 69 -3.68 -20.08 2.82
C ILE A 69 -3.20 -21.33 3.56
N SER A 70 -2.25 -21.20 4.50
CA SER A 70 -1.76 -22.33 5.29
C SER A 70 -2.86 -22.99 6.12
N ILE A 71 -3.72 -22.19 6.78
CA ILE A 71 -4.86 -22.72 7.55
C ILE A 71 -5.83 -23.47 6.63
N ASN A 72 -6.19 -22.91 5.49
CA ASN A 72 -7.09 -23.57 4.52
C ASN A 72 -6.47 -24.87 3.97
N ALA A 73 -5.16 -24.88 3.71
CA ALA A 73 -4.46 -26.08 3.26
C ALA A 73 -4.43 -27.19 4.34
N LEU A 74 -4.21 -26.82 5.60
CA LEU A 74 -4.29 -27.77 6.73
C LEU A 74 -5.69 -28.37 6.87
N ILE A 75 -6.72 -27.53 6.79
CA ILE A 75 -8.12 -27.97 6.81
C ILE A 75 -8.41 -28.94 5.66
N LEU A 76 -8.00 -28.60 4.44
CA LEU A 76 -8.18 -29.44 3.26
C LEU A 76 -7.48 -30.80 3.43
N SER A 77 -6.26 -30.80 3.95
CA SER A 77 -5.51 -32.03 4.23
C SER A 77 -6.22 -32.91 5.26
N LEU A 78 -6.81 -32.32 6.31
CA LEU A 78 -7.58 -33.06 7.31
C LEU A 78 -8.85 -33.67 6.71
N ILE A 79 -9.62 -32.89 5.93
CA ILE A 79 -10.85 -33.37 5.28
C ILE A 79 -10.55 -34.56 4.36
N LEU A 80 -9.52 -34.46 3.53
CA LEU A 80 -9.13 -35.53 2.61
C LEU A 80 -8.60 -36.77 3.35
N GLY A 81 -7.86 -36.58 4.44
CA GLY A 81 -7.24 -37.66 5.20
C GLY A 81 -8.20 -38.42 6.12
N THR A 82 -9.11 -37.73 6.81
CA THR A 82 -9.97 -38.34 7.83
C THR A 82 -11.42 -38.47 7.37
N VAL A 83 -12.00 -37.41 6.81
CA VAL A 83 -13.44 -37.37 6.50
C VAL A 83 -13.77 -38.19 5.25
N MET A 84 -12.85 -38.26 4.27
CA MET A 84 -13.04 -39.09 3.08
C MET A 84 -13.15 -40.59 3.40
N GLY A 85 -12.47 -41.05 4.46
CA GLY A 85 -12.60 -42.42 4.95
C GLY A 85 -13.95 -42.70 5.60
N GLN A 86 -14.50 -41.72 6.33
CA GLN A 86 -15.82 -41.84 6.99
C GLN A 86 -16.99 -41.70 6.02
N LEU A 87 -16.77 -41.10 4.84
CA LEU A 87 -17.79 -40.95 3.81
C LEU A 87 -18.36 -42.29 3.32
N LYS A 88 -17.59 -43.38 3.43
CA LYS A 88 -18.06 -44.74 3.13
C LYS A 88 -19.11 -45.24 4.12
N ASN A 89 -19.00 -44.82 5.38
CA ASN A 89 -19.90 -45.23 6.46
C ASN A 89 -21.13 -44.32 6.52
N ASP A 90 -20.93 -43.01 6.32
CA ASP A 90 -21.99 -42.00 6.37
C ASP A 90 -22.02 -41.16 5.09
N PRO A 91 -22.68 -41.65 4.01
CA PRO A 91 -22.71 -40.95 2.71
C PRO A 91 -23.32 -39.54 2.77
N HIS A 92 -24.18 -39.28 3.76
CA HIS A 92 -24.82 -37.98 3.96
C HIS A 92 -23.83 -36.86 4.37
N LEU A 93 -22.63 -37.21 4.83
CA LEU A 93 -21.57 -36.25 5.13
C LEU A 93 -20.95 -35.61 3.87
N ILE A 94 -21.31 -36.07 2.68
CA ILE A 94 -20.78 -35.52 1.42
C ILE A 94 -21.15 -34.04 1.24
N TYR A 95 -22.35 -33.65 1.65
CA TYR A 95 -22.87 -32.29 1.50
C TYR A 95 -22.06 -31.24 2.28
N PRO A 96 -21.85 -31.38 3.62
CA PRO A 96 -21.02 -30.44 4.36
C PRO A 96 -19.56 -30.47 3.89
N VAL A 97 -19.03 -31.61 3.47
CA VAL A 97 -17.65 -31.73 2.95
C VAL A 97 -17.47 -30.94 1.66
N ILE A 98 -18.32 -31.15 0.65
CA ILE A 98 -18.22 -30.43 -0.62
C ILE A 98 -18.39 -28.92 -0.40
N MET A 99 -19.33 -28.51 0.45
CA MET A 99 -19.51 -27.09 0.78
C MET A 99 -18.27 -26.49 1.45
N MET A 100 -17.66 -27.22 2.37
CA MET A 100 -16.42 -26.80 3.03
C MET A 100 -15.25 -26.71 2.04
N LEU A 101 -15.13 -27.67 1.11
CA LEU A 101 -14.12 -27.66 0.06
C LEU A 101 -14.26 -26.42 -0.86
N LEU A 102 -15.47 -26.14 -1.33
CA LEU A 102 -15.74 -25.02 -2.22
C LEU A 102 -15.46 -23.67 -1.54
N THR A 103 -15.88 -23.51 -0.29
CA THR A 103 -15.67 -22.27 0.47
C THR A 103 -14.20 -22.04 0.81
N ASN A 104 -13.46 -23.10 1.20
CA ASN A 104 -12.01 -23.02 1.42
C ASN A 104 -11.26 -22.67 0.13
N LEU A 105 -11.60 -23.31 -0.99
CA LEU A 105 -10.99 -23.01 -2.28
C LEU A 105 -11.24 -21.55 -2.68
N ALA A 106 -12.49 -21.08 -2.57
CA ALA A 106 -12.83 -19.68 -2.84
C ALA A 106 -12.05 -18.71 -1.94
N SER A 107 -11.90 -19.01 -0.65
CA SER A 107 -11.08 -18.21 0.26
C SER A 107 -9.62 -18.15 -0.18
N ILE A 108 -9.00 -19.29 -0.51
CA ILE A 108 -7.62 -19.35 -1.02
C ILE A 108 -7.47 -18.49 -2.28
N THR A 109 -8.42 -18.59 -3.22
CA THR A 109 -8.38 -17.79 -4.45
C THR A 109 -8.33 -16.29 -4.16
N PHE A 110 -9.19 -15.78 -3.27
CA PHE A 110 -9.14 -14.37 -2.88
C PHE A 110 -7.85 -13.98 -2.15
N ALA A 111 -7.29 -14.87 -1.33
CA ALA A 111 -6.03 -14.62 -0.64
C ALA A 111 -4.86 -14.53 -1.64
N ILE A 112 -4.81 -15.41 -2.64
CA ILE A 112 -3.81 -15.38 -3.71
C ILE A 112 -3.95 -14.11 -4.56
N PHE A 113 -5.18 -13.67 -4.86
CA PHE A 113 -5.38 -12.42 -5.58
C PHE A 113 -4.93 -11.19 -4.78
N ALA A 114 -5.03 -11.22 -3.45
CA ALA A 114 -4.56 -10.13 -2.60
C ALA A 114 -3.02 -10.01 -2.58
N THR A 115 -2.27 -11.10 -2.78
CA THR A 115 -0.80 -11.10 -2.81
C THR A 115 -0.22 -10.86 -4.21
N ARG A 116 -1.07 -10.80 -5.24
CA ARG A 116 -0.61 -10.54 -6.61
C ARG A 116 0.08 -9.17 -6.70
N PRO A 117 1.27 -9.07 -7.31
CA PRO A 117 1.92 -7.78 -7.56
C PRO A 117 1.10 -6.97 -8.57
N GLU A 118 1.00 -5.66 -8.35
CA GLU A 118 0.30 -4.74 -9.25
C GLU A 118 1.26 -4.25 -10.33
N LEU A 119 0.83 -4.34 -11.60
CA LEU A 119 1.70 -4.11 -12.75
C LEU A 119 1.90 -2.62 -13.08
N VAL A 120 0.99 -1.74 -12.63
CA VAL A 120 1.01 -0.30 -12.95
C VAL A 120 0.51 0.52 -11.76
N HIS A 121 1.24 1.58 -11.38
CA HIS A 121 0.80 2.55 -10.38
C HIS A 121 0.60 3.93 -11.03
N GLY A 122 -0.63 4.45 -10.95
CA GLY A 122 -0.96 5.79 -11.44
C GLY A 122 -1.30 5.85 -12.93
N ASN A 123 -1.31 7.06 -13.49
CA ASN A 123 -1.61 7.34 -14.90
C ASN A 123 -0.28 7.60 -15.61
N GLU A 124 -0.05 7.07 -16.82
CA GLU A 124 1.17 7.30 -17.63
C GLU A 124 1.56 8.79 -17.77
N LYS A 125 0.58 9.69 -17.65
CA LYS A 125 0.78 11.14 -17.75
C LYS A 125 1.37 11.80 -16.50
N SER A 126 1.48 11.11 -15.37
CA SER A 126 2.29 11.62 -14.26
C SER A 126 3.73 11.19 -14.52
N ARG A 127 4.68 12.14 -14.54
CA ARG A 127 6.15 11.92 -14.54
C ARG A 127 6.64 11.18 -13.28
N ASN A 128 5.90 10.15 -12.86
CA ASN A 128 6.18 9.34 -11.71
C ASN A 128 7.17 8.25 -12.10
N LEU A 129 8.42 8.69 -12.30
CA LEU A 129 9.58 7.87 -12.63
C LEU A 129 10.04 7.01 -11.46
N MET A 130 9.40 7.13 -10.28
CA MET A 130 9.72 6.31 -9.12
C MET A 130 9.15 4.90 -9.22
N PHE A 131 8.14 4.66 -10.07
CA PHE A 131 7.57 3.34 -10.27
C PHE A 131 8.17 2.64 -11.49
N TYR A 132 8.69 1.42 -11.29
CA TYR A 132 9.36 0.63 -12.34
C TYR A 132 8.53 0.47 -13.61
N GLY A 133 7.21 0.27 -13.48
CA GLY A 133 6.37 0.06 -14.64
C GLY A 133 6.17 1.30 -15.52
N ASN A 134 6.51 2.49 -15.01
CA ASN A 134 6.43 3.75 -15.76
C ASN A 134 7.71 4.06 -16.54
N PHE A 135 8.88 3.58 -16.09
CA PHE A 135 10.15 3.81 -16.78
C PHE A 135 10.73 2.59 -17.50
N GLN A 136 10.16 1.39 -17.32
CA GLN A 136 10.66 0.15 -17.94
C GLN A 136 10.80 0.20 -19.48
N ASN A 137 10.04 1.09 -20.14
CA ASN A 137 10.04 1.26 -21.59
C ASN A 137 10.77 2.54 -22.04
N MET A 138 11.38 3.29 -21.12
CA MET A 138 12.11 4.52 -21.43
C MET A 138 13.57 4.20 -21.80
N GLU A 139 14.17 5.02 -22.66
CA GLU A 139 15.62 4.97 -22.90
C GLU A 139 16.37 5.48 -21.66
N GLU A 140 17.58 4.96 -21.43
CA GLU A 140 18.40 5.31 -20.27
C GLU A 140 18.68 6.82 -20.20
N GLU A 141 18.99 7.43 -21.35
CA GLU A 141 19.27 8.87 -21.44
C GLU A 141 18.06 9.71 -21.05
N ASP A 142 16.86 9.35 -21.52
CA ASP A 142 15.61 10.02 -21.17
C ASP A 142 15.32 9.93 -19.67
N TYR A 143 15.50 8.74 -19.09
CA TYR A 143 15.30 8.52 -17.65
C TYR A 143 16.26 9.38 -16.81
N VAL A 144 17.55 9.38 -17.15
CA VAL A 144 18.57 10.17 -16.43
C VAL A 144 18.28 11.67 -16.55
N ASN A 145 17.90 12.14 -17.73
CA ASN A 145 17.56 13.54 -17.94
C ASN A 145 16.32 13.97 -17.14
N GLU A 146 15.25 13.17 -17.19
CA GLU A 146 14.02 13.52 -16.48
C GLU A 146 14.16 13.41 -14.95
N ILE A 147 14.82 12.37 -14.43
CA ILE A 147 15.01 12.22 -12.98
C ILE A 147 15.89 13.35 -12.44
N THR A 148 16.91 13.77 -13.20
CA THR A 148 17.79 14.87 -12.82
C THR A 148 17.07 16.22 -12.88
N SER A 149 16.23 16.46 -13.91
CA SER A 149 15.34 17.63 -13.97
C SER A 149 14.43 17.69 -12.74
N LEU A 150 13.81 16.56 -12.37
CA LEU A 150 12.93 16.49 -11.21
C LEU A 150 13.68 16.77 -9.90
N MET A 151 14.91 16.29 -9.73
CA MET A 151 15.74 16.57 -8.53
C MET A 151 16.06 18.05 -8.36
N ASN A 152 16.20 18.80 -9.46
CA ASN A 152 16.47 20.24 -9.43
C ASN A 152 15.21 21.09 -9.18
N GLU A 153 14.02 20.52 -9.37
CA GLU A 153 12.71 21.15 -9.16
C GLU A 153 12.07 20.67 -7.84
N GLY A 154 12.59 21.15 -6.70
CA GLY A 154 12.22 20.63 -5.37
C GLY A 154 10.71 20.54 -5.08
N ASP A 155 9.92 21.55 -5.47
CA ASP A 155 8.46 21.54 -5.25
C ASP A 155 7.74 20.51 -6.13
N GLU A 156 8.15 20.34 -7.38
CA GLU A 156 7.57 19.31 -8.27
C GLU A 156 8.04 17.91 -7.89
N LEU A 157 9.26 17.74 -7.39
CA LEU A 157 9.72 16.49 -6.78
C LEU A 157 8.79 16.05 -5.65
N TYR A 158 8.57 16.93 -4.66
CA TYR A 158 7.73 16.59 -3.51
C TYR A 158 6.28 16.29 -3.89
N LYS A 159 5.73 17.03 -4.87
CA LYS A 159 4.39 16.78 -5.41
C LYS A 159 4.31 15.45 -6.13
N THR A 160 5.36 15.05 -6.84
CA THR A 160 5.45 13.75 -7.51
C THR A 160 5.51 12.61 -6.48
N ILE A 161 6.30 12.74 -5.42
CA ILE A 161 6.36 11.74 -4.33
C ILE A 161 5.01 11.63 -3.61
N ALA A 162 4.33 12.75 -3.37
CA ALA A 162 3.00 12.75 -2.75
C ALA A 162 1.95 12.04 -3.63
N LYS A 163 1.96 12.27 -4.95
CA LYS A 163 1.07 11.58 -5.90
C LYS A 163 1.35 10.08 -5.93
N ASP A 164 2.62 9.69 -5.99
CA ASP A 164 3.03 8.29 -5.94
C ASP A 164 2.49 7.61 -4.67
N THR A 165 2.78 8.20 -3.51
CA THR A 165 2.31 7.69 -2.21
C THR A 165 0.78 7.52 -2.17
N PHE A 166 0.03 8.47 -2.74
CA PHE A 166 -1.43 8.39 -2.83
C PHE A 166 -1.90 7.20 -3.69
N HIS A 167 -1.28 6.99 -4.85
CA HIS A 167 -1.61 5.87 -5.72
C HIS A 167 -1.24 4.51 -5.11
N LEU A 168 -0.07 4.39 -4.47
CA LEU A 168 0.30 3.20 -3.70
C LEU A 168 -0.72 2.89 -2.59
N GLY A 169 -1.19 3.92 -1.88
CA GLY A 169 -2.24 3.77 -0.87
C GLY A 169 -3.56 3.23 -1.44
N LYS A 170 -3.95 3.67 -2.64
CA LYS A 170 -5.17 3.21 -3.33
C LYS A 170 -5.08 1.73 -3.73
N THR A 171 -3.95 1.32 -4.30
CA THR A 171 -3.63 -0.08 -4.65
C THR A 171 -3.68 -0.97 -3.41
N MET A 172 -3.08 -0.52 -2.30
CA MET A 172 -3.12 -1.26 -1.04
C MET A 172 -4.55 -1.45 -0.49
N ASN A 173 -5.41 -0.44 -0.61
CA ASN A 173 -6.82 -0.57 -0.22
C ASN A 173 -7.55 -1.67 -1.04
N HIS A 174 -7.23 -1.81 -2.32
CA HIS A 174 -7.80 -2.89 -3.14
C HIS A 174 -7.37 -4.27 -2.63
N LYS A 175 -6.07 -4.45 -2.36
CA LYS A 175 -5.53 -5.70 -1.77
C LYS A 175 -6.15 -6.03 -0.42
N PHE A 176 -6.31 -5.02 0.46
CA PHE A 176 -6.98 -5.20 1.75
C PHE A 176 -8.43 -5.63 1.61
N LYS A 177 -9.17 -5.10 0.62
CA LYS A 177 -10.55 -5.52 0.37
C LYS A 177 -10.62 -6.98 -0.08
N LEU A 178 -9.74 -7.40 -1.00
CA LEU A 178 -9.66 -8.80 -1.43
C LEU A 178 -9.35 -9.74 -0.26
N LEU A 179 -8.36 -9.39 0.56
CA LEU A 179 -8.01 -10.15 1.75
C LEU A 179 -9.20 -10.20 2.73
N ARG A 180 -9.89 -9.07 2.94
CA ARG A 180 -11.08 -9.03 3.80
C ARG A 180 -12.19 -9.94 3.27
N HIS A 181 -12.45 -9.94 1.97
CA HIS A 181 -13.41 -10.87 1.37
C HIS A 181 -13.00 -12.33 1.57
N SER A 182 -11.71 -12.66 1.41
CA SER A 182 -11.18 -13.99 1.69
C SER A 182 -11.50 -14.47 3.11
N PHE A 183 -11.30 -13.61 4.12
CA PHE A 183 -11.64 -13.91 5.52
C PHE A 183 -13.14 -14.10 5.73
N HIS A 184 -13.99 -13.28 5.09
CA HIS A 184 -15.44 -13.43 5.23
C HIS A 184 -15.94 -14.73 4.60
N VAL A 185 -15.48 -15.05 3.38
CA VAL A 185 -15.82 -16.30 2.69
C VAL A 185 -15.37 -17.52 3.49
N PHE A 186 -14.15 -17.47 4.04
CA PHE A 186 -13.63 -18.52 4.92
C PHE A 186 -14.52 -18.73 6.15
N LEU A 187 -14.80 -17.64 6.88
CA LEU A 187 -15.54 -17.70 8.14
C LEU A 187 -16.97 -18.18 7.91
N VAL A 188 -17.67 -17.61 6.93
CA VAL A 188 -19.03 -18.02 6.56
C VAL A 188 -19.04 -19.47 6.08
N GLY A 189 -18.04 -19.87 5.30
CA GLY A 189 -17.89 -21.23 4.82
C GLY A 189 -17.77 -22.26 5.92
N ILE A 190 -16.91 -22.02 6.92
CA ILE A 190 -16.77 -22.89 8.08
C ILE A 190 -18.07 -22.96 8.88
N ILE A 191 -18.67 -21.81 9.21
CA ILE A 191 -19.89 -21.78 10.04
C ILE A 191 -21.02 -22.54 9.35
N LEU A 192 -21.25 -22.28 8.06
CA LEU A 192 -22.26 -23.01 7.29
C LEU A 192 -21.96 -24.50 7.23
N SER A 193 -20.69 -24.89 7.07
CA SER A 193 -20.29 -26.31 6.98
C SER A 193 -20.54 -27.04 8.29
N VAL A 194 -20.26 -26.40 9.43
CA VAL A 194 -20.57 -26.95 10.75
C VAL A 194 -22.08 -27.08 10.96
N ILE A 195 -22.85 -26.06 10.59
CA ILE A 195 -24.32 -26.12 10.69
C ILE A 195 -24.87 -27.25 9.80
N ALA A 196 -24.38 -27.38 8.57
CA ALA A 196 -24.78 -28.44 7.66
C ALA A 196 -24.40 -29.83 8.20
N PHE A 197 -23.22 -29.98 8.80
CA PHE A 197 -22.81 -31.22 9.44
C PHE A 197 -23.76 -31.63 10.57
N VAL A 198 -24.09 -30.70 11.48
CA VAL A 198 -25.03 -30.96 12.58
C VAL A 198 -26.44 -31.24 12.05
N ALA A 199 -26.92 -30.47 11.07
CA ALA A 199 -28.23 -30.66 10.48
C ALA A 199 -28.36 -32.02 9.79
N CYS A 200 -27.35 -32.45 9.03
CA CYS A 200 -27.34 -33.78 8.44
C CYS A 200 -27.33 -34.86 9.52
N HIS A 201 -26.53 -34.71 10.57
CA HIS A 201 -26.49 -35.71 11.64
C HIS A 201 -27.81 -35.80 12.42
N VAL A 202 -28.51 -34.69 12.68
CA VAL A 202 -29.81 -34.69 13.37
C VAL A 202 -30.93 -35.26 12.48
N LEU A 203 -30.94 -34.92 11.19
CA LEU A 203 -31.99 -35.36 10.26
C LEU A 203 -31.84 -36.83 9.84
N PHE A 204 -30.61 -37.29 9.62
CA PHE A 204 -30.32 -38.65 9.15
C PHE A 204 -29.90 -39.59 10.29
N GLY A 205 -29.42 -39.08 11.42
CA GLY A 205 -29.10 -39.88 12.61
C GLY A 205 -30.32 -40.34 13.41
N GLY A 206 -31.51 -39.78 13.16
CA GLY A 206 -32.78 -40.30 13.67
C GLY A 206 -33.46 -41.34 12.76
N LEU A 207 -32.84 -41.70 11.64
CA LEU A 207 -33.41 -42.57 10.59
C LEU A 207 -32.67 -43.94 10.49
N LEU A 208 -31.81 -44.25 11.46
CA LEU A 208 -31.16 -45.54 11.72
C LEU A 208 -31.57 -46.03 13.11
#